data_AF-A0A3A3GLW9-F1
#
_entry.id   AF-A0A3A3GLW9-F1
#
_cell.length_a   1.000
_cell.length_b   1.000
_cell.length_c   1.000
_cell.angle_alpha   90.00
_cell.angle_beta   90.00
_cell.angle_gamma   90.00
#
_symmetry.space_group_name_H-M   'P 1'
#
loop_
_entity.id
_entity.type
_entity.pdbx_description
1 polymer ?
#
loop_
_entity_poly.entity_id
_entity_poly.type
_entity_poly.pdbx_seq_one_letter_code
_entity_poly.pdbx_strand_id
1 'polypeptide(L)' 'MKKDVVKKTTLNLVIFILIFIFLYFIYISAFHMPSDPKEIGALQIKGGTVIFVILVLAFIRTRLK' A
#
# COMPACT_ATOMS: atom_id res chain seq x y z
N MET A 1 6.60 -17.56 -20.79
CA MET A 1 7.80 -16.67 -20.70
C MET A 1 7.48 -15.18 -20.81
N LYS A 2 7.13 -14.58 -21.97
CA LYS A 2 6.86 -13.12 -22.04
C LYS A 2 5.72 -12.66 -21.10
N LYS A 3 4.62 -13.42 -21.01
CA LYS A 3 3.45 -13.06 -20.18
C LYS A 3 3.74 -13.11 -18.67
N ASP A 4 4.61 -14.02 -18.22
CA ASP A 4 4.96 -14.19 -16.80
C ASP A 4 5.87 -13.07 -16.32
N VAL A 5 6.78 -12.62 -17.18
CA VAL A 5 7.64 -11.45 -16.94
C VAL A 5 6.79 -10.18 -16.82
N VAL A 6 5.84 -9.97 -17.74
CA VAL A 6 4.93 -8.80 -17.68
C VAL A 6 4.11 -8.81 -16.38
N LYS A 7 3.54 -9.96 -15.98
CA LYS A 7 2.79 -10.10 -14.72
C LYS A 7 3.65 -9.76 -13.49
N LYS A 8 4.90 -10.26 -13.44
CA LYS A 8 5.83 -9.98 -12.34
C LYS A 8 6.22 -8.50 -12.30
N THR A 9 6.47 -7.87 -13.44
CA THR A 9 6.79 -6.44 -13.52
C THR A 9 5.61 -5.57 -13.09
N THR A 10 4.39 -5.86 -13.56
CA THR A 10 3.18 -5.14 -13.16
C THR A 10 2.92 -5.27 -11.66
N LEU A 11 3.08 -6.47 -11.09
CA LEU A 11 2.89 -6.69 -9.65
C LEU A 11 3.89 -5.87 -8.81
N ASN A 12 5.14 -5.77 -9.25
CA ASN A 12 6.14 -4.94 -8.57
C ASN A 12 5.81 -3.45 -8.63
N LEU A 13 5.33 -2.99 -9.78
CA LEU A 13 4.90 -1.60 -9.97
C LEU A 13 3.73 -1.26 -9.04
N VAL A 14 2.73 -2.15 -8.93
CA VAL A 14 1.57 -1.97 -8.04
C VAL A 14 2.01 -1.91 -6.58
N ILE A 15 2.89 -2.83 -6.15
CA ILE A 15 3.45 -2.81 -4.79
C ILE A 15 4.17 -1.48 -4.52
N PHE A 16 4.98 -1.00 -5.48
CA PHE A 16 5.70 0.27 -5.34
C PHE A 16 4.74 1.47 -5.20
N ILE A 17 3.72 1.56 -6.05
CA ILE A 17 2.70 2.62 -5.97
C ILE A 17 1.99 2.60 -4.61
N LEU A 18 1.63 1.43 -4.11
CA LEU A 18 0.98 1.30 -2.81
C LEU A 18 1.89 1.74 -1.66
N ILE A 19 3.19 1.46 -1.73
CA ILE A 19 4.16 1.97 -0.75
C ILE A 19 4.18 3.51 -0.75
N PHE A 20 4.15 4.17 -1.92
CA PHE A 20 4.06 5.63 -1.99
C PHE A 20 2.77 6.18 -1.37
N ILE A 21 1.63 5.54 -1.65
CA ILE A 21 0.34 5.91 -1.03
C ILE A 21 0.42 5.74 0.49
N PHE A 22 1.05 4.68 0.98
CA PHE A 22 1.23 4.47 2.41
C PHE A 22 2.12 5.53 3.06
N LEU A 23 3.25 5.88 2.43
CA LEU A 23 4.12 6.97 2.89
C LEU A 23 3.38 8.31 2.92
N TYR A 24 2.48 8.56 1.97
CA TYR A 24 1.62 9.74 1.97
C TYR A 24 0.67 9.76 3.18
N PHE A 25 0.10 8.62 3.57
CA PHE A 25 -0.69 8.54 4.80
C PHE A 25 0.13 8.79 6.07
N ILE A 26 1.37 8.29 6.13
CA ILE A 26 2.29 8.60 7.22
C ILE A 26 2.57 10.11 7.27
N TYR A 27 2.82 10.73 6.11
CA TYR A 27 3.05 12.17 6.02
C TYR A 27 1.87 12.98 6.56
N ILE A 28 0.63 12.65 6.15
CA ILE A 28 -0.57 13.31 6.69
C ILE A 28 -0.64 13.10 8.20
N SER A 29 -0.45 11.86 8.66
CA SER A 29 -0.55 11.53 10.09
C SER A 29 0.51 12.23 10.94
N ALA A 30 1.69 12.52 10.39
CA ALA A 30 2.81 13.12 11.11
C ALA A 30 2.84 14.66 11.05
N PHE A 31 2.46 15.25 9.91
CA PHE A 31 2.63 16.69 9.67
C PHE A 31 1.33 17.46 9.45
N HIS A 32 0.24 16.78 9.09
CA HIS A 32 -1.06 17.37 8.79
C HIS A 32 -2.19 16.60 9.51
N MET A 33 -1.93 16.20 10.76
CA MET A 33 -2.83 15.30 11.49
C MET A 33 -4.19 15.99 11.66
N PRO A 34 -5.28 15.39 11.16
CA PRO A 34 -6.61 15.95 11.33
C PRO A 34 -6.97 15.97 12.82
N SER A 35 -7.65 17.04 13.25
CA SER A 35 -8.02 17.26 14.65
C SER A 35 -9.33 16.59 15.05
N ASP A 36 -10.15 16.14 14.09
CA ASP A 36 -11.39 15.40 14.36
C ASP A 36 -11.09 13.91 14.61
N PRO A 37 -11.47 13.34 15.76
CA PRO A 37 -11.31 11.91 16.06
C PRO A 37 -11.88 10.97 14.98
N LYS A 38 -12.96 11.36 14.29
CA LYS A 38 -13.55 10.57 13.20
C LYS A 38 -12.63 10.49 11.99
N GLU A 39 -11.95 11.59 11.66
CA GLU A 39 -11.01 11.66 10.55
C GLU A 39 -9.71 10.91 10.86
N ILE A 40 -9.24 10.96 12.11
CA ILE A 40 -8.10 10.16 12.59
C ILE A 40 -8.41 8.66 12.47
N GLY A 41 -9.57 8.22 12.95
CA GLY A 41 -10.01 6.83 12.83
C GLY A 41 -10.12 6.37 11.37
N ALA A 42 -10.68 7.22 10.51
CA ALA A 42 -10.75 6.94 9.07
C ALA A 42 -9.35 6.86 8.42
N LEU A 43 -8.41 7.72 8.83
CA LEU A 43 -7.03 7.72 8.34
C LEU A 43 -6.29 6.44 8.76
N GLN A 44 -6.46 5.99 10.01
CA GLN A 44 -5.88 4.73 10.50
C GLN A 44 -6.43 3.51 9.76
N ILE A 45 -7.75 3.45 9.53
CA ILE A 45 -8.38 2.34 8.79
C ILE A 45 -7.88 2.32 7.33
N LYS A 46 -7.83 3.49 6.68
CA LYS A 46 -7.32 3.61 5.30
C LYS A 46 -5.84 3.22 5.22
N GLY A 47 -5.00 3.73 6.12
CA GLY A 47 -3.60 3.39 6.20
C GLY A 47 -3.36 1.89 6.45
N GLY A 48 -4.06 1.31 7.43
CA GLY A 48 -3.99 -0.12 7.73
C GLY A 48 -4.44 -1.00 6.56
N THR A 49 -5.50 -0.59 5.84
CA THR A 49 -5.95 -1.29 4.62
C THR A 49 -4.85 -1.29 3.55
N VAL A 50 -4.18 -0.16 3.32
CA VAL A 50 -3.09 -0.10 2.33
C VAL A 50 -1.91 -0.99 2.73
N ILE A 51 -1.49 -0.99 4.00
CA ILE A 51 -0.45 -1.90 4.50
C ILE A 51 -0.85 -3.36 4.24
N PHE A 52 -2.09 -3.72 4.58
CA PHE A 52 -2.58 -5.09 4.40
C PHE A 52 -2.54 -5.52 2.93
N VAL A 53 -2.98 -4.65 2.01
CA VAL A 53 -2.92 -4.94 0.56
C VAL A 53 -1.48 -5.11 0.07
N ILE A 54 -0.54 -4.28 0.54
CA ILE A 54 0.89 -4.43 0.23
C ILE A 54 1.38 -5.81 0.67
N LEU A 55 1.07 -6.24 1.90
CA LEU A 55 1.47 -7.54 2.43
C LEU A 55 0.88 -8.70 1.62
N VAL A 56 -0.39 -8.64 1.25
CA VAL A 56 -1.05 -9.66 0.41
C VAL A 56 -0.39 -9.74 -0.97
N LEU A 57 -0.15 -8.60 -1.63
CA LEU A 57 0.50 -8.59 -2.95
C LEU A 57 1.95 -9.05 -2.87
N ALA A 58 2.68 -8.70 -1.80
CA ALA A 58 4.02 -9.19 -1.54
C ALA A 58 4.03 -10.71 -1.32
N PHE A 59 3.05 -11.26 -0.59
CA PHE A 59 2.88 -12.69 -0.41
C PHE A 59 2.54 -13.42 -1.72
N ILE A 60 1.63 -12.85 -2.53
CA ILE A 60 1.34 -13.39 -3.86
C ILE A 60 2.62 -13.39 -4.71
N ARG A 61 3.40 -12.31 -4.69
CA ARG A 61 4.69 -12.22 -5.39
C ARG A 61 5.66 -13.32 -4.95
N THR A 62 5.76 -13.61 -3.65
CA THR A 62 6.66 -14.67 -3.16
C THR A 62 6.18 -16.07 -3.55
N ARG A 63 4.88 -16.29 -3.72
CA ARG A 63 4.30 -17.56 -4.19
C ARG A 63 4.33 -17.73 -5.71
N LEU A 64 4.40 -16.63 -6.46
CA LEU A 64 4.58 -16.61 -7.93
C LEU A 64 6.06 -16.68 -8.35
N LYS A 65 7.00 -16.84 -7.40
CA LYS A 65 8.44 -17.00 -7.72
C LYS A 65 8.65 -18.15 -8.69
#